data_AF-A0A1I8IN01-F1
#
_entry.id   AF-A0A1I8IN01-F1
#
_cell.length_a   1.000
_cell.length_b   1.000
_cell.length_c   1.000
_cell.angle_alpha   90.00
_cell.angle_beta   90.00
_cell.angle_gamma   90.00
#
_symmetry.space_group_name_H-M   'P 1'
#
loop_
_entity.id
_entity.type
_entity.pdbx_description
1 polymer ?
#
loop_
_entity_poly.entity_id
_entity_poly.type
_entity_poly.pdbx_seq_one_letter_code
_entity_poly.pdbx_strand_id
1 'polypeptide(L)'
;MDNVDLELTPDLLEQQQIPLSAISQTLLLLLKPLEDATTRIVTVDGVELLDNLQGLAELLIFKGCVTDWGLAGTASVSAVLDTWGRQDQRASCAVLWRLLVSLGRFDLLRSIRGRLLRDAELYMQSEQRERRRLREATQQPSAAPERRFDV
;
A
#
# COMPACT_ATOMS: atom_id res chain seq x y z
N MET A 1 -14.03 2.42 -22.93
CA MET A 1 -12.64 2.71 -23.39
C MET A 1 -11.68 2.68 -22.19
N ASP A 2 -11.90 1.77 -21.21
CA ASP A 2 -11.50 2.03 -19.81
C ASP A 2 -10.40 1.09 -19.24
N ASN A 3 -9.86 0.16 -20.03
CA ASN A 3 -8.89 -0.82 -19.54
C ASN A 3 -7.43 -0.33 -19.57
N VAL A 4 -7.06 0.51 -20.54
CA VAL A 4 -5.68 1.05 -20.69
C VAL A 4 -5.24 1.81 -19.43
N ASP A 5 -6.20 2.48 -18.80
CA ASP A 5 -5.99 3.30 -17.61
C ASP A 5 -5.77 2.50 -16.32
N LEU A 6 -6.28 1.27 -16.26
CA LEU A 6 -6.07 0.34 -15.15
C LEU A 6 -4.70 -0.34 -15.22
N GLU A 7 -4.14 -0.46 -16.42
CA GLU A 7 -2.82 -1.06 -16.67
C GLU A 7 -1.65 -0.12 -16.35
N LEU A 8 -1.84 1.20 -16.49
CA LEU A 8 -0.78 2.20 -16.23
C LEU A 8 -0.63 2.63 -14.77
N THR A 9 -1.69 2.45 -13.97
CA THR A 9 -1.68 2.81 -12.54
C THR A 9 -0.61 2.05 -11.73
N PRO A 10 -0.38 0.73 -11.89
CA PRO A 10 0.65 0.02 -11.12
C PRO A 10 2.07 0.47 -11.48
N ASP A 11 2.35 0.82 -12.74
CA ASP A 11 3.68 1.25 -13.16
C ASP A 11 4.07 2.59 -12.52
N LEU A 12 3.12 3.53 -12.42
CA LEU A 12 3.33 4.79 -11.72
C LEU A 12 3.62 4.57 -10.23
N LEU A 13 2.84 3.70 -9.58
CA LEU A 13 3.01 3.37 -8.16
C LEU A 13 4.33 2.64 -7.89
N GLU A 14 4.78 1.79 -8.81
CA GLU A 14 6.02 1.03 -8.72
C GLU A 14 7.23 1.95 -8.92
N GLN A 15 7.20 2.83 -9.93
CA GLN A 15 8.26 3.83 -10.15
C GLN A 15 8.46 4.73 -8.93
N GLN A 16 7.37 5.06 -8.23
CA GLN A 16 7.40 5.90 -7.04
C GLN A 16 7.63 5.11 -5.73
N GLN A 17 7.67 3.78 -5.79
CA GLN A 17 7.86 2.88 -4.64
C GLN A 17 6.91 3.19 -3.47
N ILE A 18 5.62 3.43 -3.78
CA ILE A 18 4.64 3.86 -2.77
C ILE A 18 4.34 2.70 -1.79
N PRO A 19 4.64 2.86 -0.49
CA PRO A 19 4.40 1.82 0.50
C PRO A 19 2.90 1.72 0.85
N LEU A 20 2.50 0.58 1.40
CA LEU A 20 1.11 0.39 1.89
C LEU A 20 0.74 1.38 3.00
N SER A 21 1.70 1.88 3.78
CA SER A 21 1.46 2.89 4.81
C SER A 21 0.99 4.24 4.28
N ALA A 22 1.11 4.48 2.96
CA ALA A 22 0.54 5.66 2.31
C ALA A 22 -0.99 5.58 2.17
N ILE A 23 -1.57 4.38 2.30
CA ILE A 23 -3.01 4.16 2.18
C ILE A 23 -3.76 4.88 3.31
N SER A 24 -4.68 5.77 2.95
CA SER A 24 -5.50 6.48 3.92
C SER A 24 -6.68 5.64 4.42
N GLN A 25 -7.24 6.04 5.57
CA GLN A 25 -8.47 5.45 6.11
C GLN A 25 -9.63 5.49 5.11
N THR A 26 -9.73 6.53 4.29
CA THR A 26 -10.77 6.62 3.25
C THR A 26 -10.59 5.52 2.20
N LEU A 27 -9.36 5.24 1.78
CA LEU A 27 -9.10 4.17 0.82
C LEU A 27 -9.36 2.79 1.44
N LEU A 28 -9.03 2.58 2.71
CA LEU A 28 -9.39 1.34 3.43
C LEU A 28 -10.90 1.11 3.45
N LEU A 29 -11.70 2.15 3.65
CA LEU A 29 -13.16 2.05 3.59
C LEU A 29 -13.67 1.65 2.20
N LEU A 30 -13.01 2.10 1.12
CA LEU A 30 -13.36 1.70 -0.25
C LEU A 30 -12.97 0.26 -0.57
N LEU A 31 -11.97 -0.29 0.12
CA LEU A 31 -11.58 -1.70 0.01
C LEU A 31 -12.44 -2.64 0.86
N LYS A 32 -13.28 -2.10 1.74
CA LYS A 32 -14.16 -2.88 2.63
C LYS A 32 -15.01 -3.96 1.94
N PRO A 33 -15.47 -3.81 0.67
CA PRO A 33 -16.16 -4.90 -0.02
C PRO A 33 -15.30 -6.15 -0.30
N LEU A 34 -14.01 -6.17 0.07
CA LEU A 34 -13.22 -7.41 0.17
C LEU A 34 -13.60 -8.23 1.41
N GLU A 35 -14.10 -7.60 2.47
CA GLU A 35 -14.49 -8.28 3.73
C GLU A 35 -15.83 -9.01 3.60
N ASP A 36 -16.60 -8.71 2.55
CA ASP A 36 -17.92 -9.30 2.35
C ASP A 36 -17.83 -10.80 2.02
N ALA A 37 -18.80 -11.57 2.55
CA ALA A 37 -18.87 -13.03 2.38
C ALA A 37 -19.36 -13.46 0.99
N THR A 38 -19.86 -12.52 0.17
CA THR A 38 -20.32 -12.83 -1.19
C THR A 38 -19.11 -13.03 -2.09
N THR A 39 -18.92 -14.26 -2.57
CA THR A 39 -17.68 -14.68 -3.20
C THR A 39 -17.93 -15.36 -4.54
N ARG A 40 -17.01 -15.14 -5.48
CA ARG A 40 -16.83 -15.94 -6.67
C ARG A 40 -15.48 -16.63 -6.62
N ILE A 41 -15.42 -17.81 -7.22
CA ILE A 41 -14.14 -18.48 -7.44
C ILE A 41 -13.49 -17.88 -8.68
N VAL A 42 -12.23 -17.50 -8.55
CA VAL A 42 -11.37 -17.04 -9.63
C VAL A 42 -10.17 -17.96 -9.72
N THR A 43 -9.69 -18.23 -10.93
CA THR A 43 -8.49 -19.04 -11.15
C THR A 43 -7.31 -18.14 -11.42
N VAL A 44 -6.30 -18.19 -10.56
CA VAL A 44 -5.04 -17.44 -10.71
C VAL A 44 -3.90 -18.45 -10.81
N ASP A 45 -3.17 -18.43 -11.93
CA ASP A 45 -2.03 -19.33 -12.17
C ASP A 45 -2.37 -20.84 -11.95
N GLY A 46 -3.62 -21.23 -12.21
CA GLY A 46 -4.11 -22.61 -12.02
C GLY A 46 -4.62 -22.92 -10.61
N VAL A 47 -4.61 -21.96 -9.69
CA VAL A 47 -5.13 -22.07 -8.32
C VAL A 47 -6.50 -21.42 -8.23
N GLU A 48 -7.47 -22.13 -7.66
CA GLU A 48 -8.80 -21.59 -7.35
C GLU A 48 -8.74 -20.78 -6.05
N LEU A 49 -9.13 -19.51 -6.13
CA LEU A 49 -9.13 -18.56 -5.03
C LEU A 49 -10.48 -17.86 -4.96
N LEU A 50 -10.83 -17.33 -3.80
CA LEU A 50 -11.98 -16.45 -3.65
C LEU A 50 -11.64 -15.02 -4.10
N ASP A 51 -12.57 -14.29 -4.70
CA ASP A 51 -12.37 -12.89 -5.10
C ASP A 51 -12.51 -11.89 -3.93
N ASN A 52 -12.33 -12.33 -2.69
CA ASN A 52 -12.49 -11.53 -1.47
C ASN A 52 -11.19 -11.48 -0.65
N LEU A 53 -11.28 -10.99 0.59
CA LEU A 53 -10.13 -10.83 1.48
C LEU A 53 -9.44 -12.16 1.79
N GLN A 54 -10.20 -13.26 1.88
CA GLN A 54 -9.65 -14.60 2.09
C GLN A 54 -8.77 -15.01 0.90
N GLY A 55 -9.27 -14.89 -0.33
CA GLY A 55 -8.46 -15.22 -1.50
C GLY A 55 -7.31 -14.25 -1.74
N LEU A 56 -7.40 -12.98 -1.29
CA LEU A 56 -6.25 -12.08 -1.24
C LEU A 56 -5.17 -12.58 -0.27
N ALA A 57 -5.55 -13.01 0.92
CA ALA A 57 -4.62 -13.58 1.89
C ALA A 57 -3.98 -14.88 1.36
N GLU A 58 -4.77 -15.77 0.77
CA GLU A 58 -4.29 -17.00 0.13
C GLU A 58 -3.36 -16.70 -1.04
N LEU A 59 -3.67 -15.71 -1.87
CA LEU A 59 -2.80 -15.29 -2.97
C LEU A 59 -1.46 -14.75 -2.47
N LEU A 60 -1.47 -14.01 -1.36
CA LEU A 60 -0.26 -13.52 -0.69
C LEU A 60 0.58 -14.68 -0.14
N ILE A 61 -0.03 -15.74 0.39
CA ILE A 61 0.68 -16.96 0.80
C ILE A 61 1.27 -17.67 -0.41
N PHE A 62 0.44 -17.89 -1.43
CA PHE A 62 0.81 -18.61 -2.63
C PHE A 62 1.98 -17.94 -3.37
N LYS A 63 2.00 -16.60 -3.42
CA LYS A 63 3.12 -15.83 -3.99
C LYS A 63 4.32 -15.66 -3.03
N GLY A 64 4.27 -16.29 -1.85
CA GLY A 64 5.36 -16.27 -0.87
C GLY A 64 5.59 -14.90 -0.26
N CYS A 65 4.56 -14.04 -0.23
CA CYS A 65 4.61 -12.73 0.42
C CYS A 65 4.42 -12.85 1.93
N VAL A 66 3.63 -13.82 2.39
CA VAL A 66 3.33 -14.04 3.82
C VAL A 66 3.40 -15.54 4.10
N THR A 67 4.04 -15.96 5.19
CA THR A 67 4.27 -17.38 5.48
C THR A 67 3.18 -18.02 6.35
N ASP A 68 2.51 -17.22 7.17
CA ASP A 68 1.39 -17.65 8.00
C ASP A 68 0.54 -16.43 8.33
N TRP A 69 -0.77 -16.57 8.15
CA TRP A 69 -1.72 -15.51 8.42
C TRP A 69 -2.29 -15.58 9.83
N GLY A 70 -2.31 -16.74 10.50
CA GLY A 70 -3.00 -16.90 11.79
C GLY A 70 -4.43 -16.33 11.81
N LEU A 71 -5.04 -16.09 10.64
CA LEU A 71 -6.30 -15.37 10.49
C LEU A 71 -7.44 -16.35 10.77
N ALA A 72 -7.68 -16.58 12.05
CA ALA A 72 -8.92 -17.19 12.51
C ALA A 72 -10.07 -16.20 12.24
N GLY A 73 -10.66 -16.26 11.05
CA GLY A 73 -12.07 -15.92 10.78
C GLY A 73 -12.52 -14.46 10.83
N THR A 74 -11.69 -13.49 11.24
CA THR A 74 -12.12 -12.07 11.36
C THR A 74 -11.05 -11.06 10.94
N ALA A 75 -10.41 -11.28 9.79
CA ALA A 75 -9.44 -10.32 9.26
C ALA A 75 -10.16 -9.09 8.69
N SER A 76 -9.72 -7.88 9.03
CA SER A 76 -10.08 -6.67 8.30
C SER A 76 -9.04 -6.39 7.21
N VAL A 77 -9.41 -5.61 6.19
CA VAL A 77 -8.46 -5.18 5.14
C VAL A 77 -7.25 -4.50 5.76
N SER A 78 -7.45 -3.63 6.75
CA SER A 78 -6.34 -2.96 7.46
C SER A 78 -5.40 -3.98 8.10
N ALA A 79 -5.95 -4.95 8.86
CA ALA A 79 -5.14 -5.96 9.52
C ALA A 79 -4.35 -6.80 8.51
N VAL A 80 -4.95 -7.09 7.35
CA VAL A 80 -4.29 -7.80 6.26
C VAL A 80 -3.11 -6.98 5.72
N LEU A 81 -3.35 -5.74 5.30
CA LEU A 81 -2.30 -4.88 4.74
C LEU A 81 -1.19 -4.57 5.75
N ASP A 82 -1.52 -4.34 7.02
CA ASP A 82 -0.55 -4.08 8.09
C ASP A 82 0.33 -5.29 8.40
N THR A 83 -0.23 -6.50 8.32
CA THR A 83 0.53 -7.74 8.52
C THR A 83 1.43 -8.01 7.34
N TRP A 84 0.92 -7.86 6.13
CA TRP A 84 1.72 -8.01 4.91
C TRP A 84 2.87 -7.00 4.86
N GLY A 85 2.60 -5.71 5.15
CA GLY A 85 3.63 -4.66 5.18
C GLY A 85 4.76 -4.91 6.19
N ARG A 86 4.51 -5.68 7.25
CA ARG A 86 5.53 -6.05 8.24
C ARG A 86 6.32 -7.31 7.86
N GLN A 87 5.74 -8.20 7.06
CA GLN A 87 6.36 -9.49 6.71
C GLN A 87 7.06 -9.49 5.35
N ASP A 88 6.66 -8.64 4.40
CA ASP A 88 7.26 -8.57 3.07
C ASP A 88 7.81 -7.18 2.76
N GLN A 89 9.10 -7.10 2.44
CA GLN A 89 9.72 -5.85 1.98
C GLN A 89 9.21 -5.39 0.61
N ARG A 90 8.59 -6.29 -0.16
CA ARG A 90 7.98 -5.99 -1.47
C ARG A 90 6.55 -5.44 -1.34
N ALA A 91 6.00 -5.38 -0.13
CA ALA A 91 4.66 -4.88 0.13
C ALA A 91 4.52 -3.41 -0.30
N SER A 92 3.68 -3.16 -1.29
CA SER A 92 3.52 -1.83 -1.89
C SER A 92 2.14 -1.67 -2.52
N CYS A 93 1.74 -0.41 -2.73
CA CYS A 93 0.48 -0.10 -3.41
C CYS A 93 0.43 -0.66 -4.85
N ALA A 94 1.57 -0.72 -5.53
CA ALA A 94 1.68 -1.31 -6.86
C ALA A 94 1.40 -2.82 -6.84
N VAL A 95 1.95 -3.54 -5.86
CA VAL A 95 1.70 -4.98 -5.72
C VAL A 95 0.25 -5.23 -5.30
N LEU A 96 -0.31 -4.43 -4.39
CA LEU A 96 -1.73 -4.52 -4.02
C LEU A 96 -2.63 -4.38 -5.26
N TRP A 97 -2.33 -3.41 -6.12
CA TRP A 97 -3.06 -3.21 -7.36
C TRP A 97 -3.01 -4.45 -8.26
N ARG A 98 -1.82 -5.04 -8.47
CA ARG A 98 -1.64 -6.25 -9.28
C ARG A 98 -2.37 -7.46 -8.70
N LEU A 99 -2.41 -7.59 -7.38
CA LEU A 99 -3.15 -8.66 -6.71
C LEU A 99 -4.67 -8.50 -6.92
N LEU A 100 -5.21 -7.28 -6.82
CA LEU A 100 -6.62 -7.01 -7.10
C LEU A 100 -6.98 -7.24 -8.57
N VAL A 101 -6.07 -6.96 -9.51
CA VAL A 101 -6.21 -7.34 -10.93
C VAL A 101 -6.28 -8.86 -11.06
N SER A 102 -5.39 -9.59 -10.38
CA SER A 102 -5.34 -11.06 -10.43
C SER A 102 -6.62 -11.69 -9.88
N LEU A 103 -7.21 -11.10 -8.84
CA LEU A 103 -8.50 -11.52 -8.28
C LEU A 103 -9.72 -11.06 -9.10
N GLY A 104 -9.51 -10.35 -10.21
CA GLY A 104 -10.60 -9.85 -11.05
C GLY A 104 -11.46 -8.76 -10.42
N ARG A 105 -10.99 -8.11 -9.33
CA ARG A 105 -11.71 -7.07 -8.59
C ARG A 105 -11.64 -5.70 -9.26
N PHE A 106 -12.02 -5.65 -10.53
CA PHE A 106 -12.04 -4.44 -11.35
C PHE A 106 -13.05 -3.39 -10.86
N ASP A 107 -14.10 -3.80 -10.17
CA ASP A 107 -15.04 -2.94 -9.44
C ASP A 107 -14.31 -2.09 -8.38
N LEU A 108 -13.48 -2.74 -7.56
CA LEU A 108 -12.70 -2.07 -6.54
C LEU A 108 -11.62 -1.19 -7.16
N LEU A 109 -10.89 -1.71 -8.16
CA LEU A 109 -9.84 -0.94 -8.83
C LEU A 109 -10.37 0.38 -9.40
N ARG A 110 -11.53 0.37 -10.07
CA ARG A 110 -12.18 1.59 -10.56
C ARG A 110 -12.55 2.55 -9.41
N SER A 111 -13.02 2.00 -8.30
CA SER A 111 -13.47 2.78 -7.14
C SER A 111 -12.32 3.42 -6.36
N ILE A 112 -11.19 2.72 -6.22
CA ILE A 112 -10.05 3.18 -5.43
C ILE A 112 -9.04 4.01 -6.23
N ARG A 113 -8.99 3.89 -7.57
CA ARG A 113 -7.96 4.50 -8.43
C ARG A 113 -7.65 5.95 -8.09
N GLY A 114 -8.66 6.82 -8.19
CA GLY A 114 -8.48 8.26 -7.99
C GLY A 114 -8.03 8.60 -6.57
N ARG A 115 -8.48 7.82 -5.59
CA ARG A 115 -8.07 8.02 -4.20
C ARG A 115 -6.67 7.51 -3.93
N LEU A 116 -6.29 6.37 -4.50
CA LEU A 116 -4.95 5.79 -4.36
C LEU A 116 -3.88 6.71 -4.93
N LEU A 117 -4.12 7.27 -6.12
CA LEU A 117 -3.21 8.23 -6.75
C LEU A 117 -3.06 9.50 -5.91
N ARG A 118 -4.16 9.98 -5.30
CA ARG A 118 -4.12 11.13 -4.40
C ARG A 118 -3.35 10.83 -3.12
N ASP A 119 -3.57 9.66 -2.51
CA ASP A 119 -2.86 9.23 -1.31
C ASP A 119 -1.35 9.09 -1.60
N ALA A 120 -0.98 8.54 -2.75
CA ALA A 120 0.41 8.45 -3.23
C ALA A 120 1.04 9.85 -3.40
N GLU A 121 0.33 10.79 -4.03
CA GLU A 121 0.82 12.16 -4.19
C GLU A 121 1.06 12.84 -2.83
N LEU A 122 0.10 12.71 -1.90
CA LEU A 122 0.22 13.27 -0.56
C LEU A 122 1.42 12.69 0.21
N TYR A 123 1.63 11.37 0.10
CA TYR A 123 2.79 10.70 0.69
C TYR A 123 4.12 11.22 0.12
N MET A 124 4.21 11.36 -1.21
CA MET A 124 5.41 11.90 -1.86
C MET A 124 5.70 13.35 -1.44
N GLN A 125 4.65 14.18 -1.31
CA GLN A 125 4.81 15.54 -0.81
C GLN A 125 5.30 15.58 0.64
N SER A 126 4.81 14.69 1.52
CA SER A 126 5.29 14.61 2.90
C SER A 126 6.75 14.17 2.98
N GLU A 127 7.14 13.15 2.21
CA GLU A 127 8.53 12.67 2.14
C GLU A 127 9.48 13.77 1.67
N GLN A 128 9.10 14.53 0.64
CA GLN A 128 9.91 15.65 0.15
C GLN A 128 10.07 16.76 1.20
N ARG A 129 9.00 17.08 1.95
CA ARG A 129 9.06 18.08 3.03
C ARG A 129 9.98 17.62 4.15
N GLU A 130 9.89 16.35 4.55
CA GLU A 130 10.72 15.80 5.62
C GLU A 130 12.20 15.77 5.22
N ARG A 131 12.50 15.34 3.99
CA ARG A 131 13.87 15.39 3.45
C ARG A 131 14.44 16.82 3.40
N ARG A 132 13.61 17.82 3.10
CA ARG A 132 14.04 19.23 3.15
C ARG A 132 14.35 19.67 4.57
N ARG A 133 13.46 19.39 5.54
CA ARG A 133 13.67 19.69 6.96
C ARG A 133 14.95 19.06 7.51
N LEU A 134 15.20 17.80 7.19
CA LEU A 134 16.41 17.10 7.63
C LEU A 134 17.69 17.73 7.07
N ARG A 135 17.67 18.16 5.80
CA ARG A 135 18.80 18.88 5.17
C ARG A 135 19.04 20.25 5.82
N GLU A 136 17.97 20.99 6.11
CA GLU A 136 18.07 22.29 6.79
C GLU A 136 18.59 22.14 8.22
N ALA A 137 18.15 21.10 8.94
CA ALA A 137 18.62 20.80 10.30
C ALA A 137 20.09 20.36 10.35
N THR A 138 20.59 19.65 9.33
CA THR A 138 22.02 19.28 9.24
C THR A 138 22.92 20.41 8.76
N GLN A 139 22.35 21.45 8.15
CA GLN A 139 23.11 22.61 7.65
C GLN A 139 23.13 23.80 8.63
N GLN A 140 22.41 23.77 9.75
CA GLN A 140 22.57 24.76 10.81
C GLN A 140 23.92 24.53 11.52
N PRO A 141 24.91 25.45 11.37
CA PRO A 141 26.13 25.36 12.15
C PRO A 141 25.74 25.58 13.61
N SER A 142 26.21 24.68 14.49
CA SER A 142 26.17 24.88 15.93
C SER A 142 26.79 26.25 16.24
N ALA A 143 25.95 27.25 16.49
CA ALA A 143 26.37 28.52 17.04
C ALA A 143 26.84 28.23 18.47
N ALA A 144 28.08 27.76 18.60
CA ALA A 144 28.75 27.66 19.87
C ALA A 144 28.72 29.07 20.49
N PRO A 145 28.16 29.25 21.70
CA PRO A 145 28.19 30.54 22.34
C PRO A 145 29.66 30.89 22.61
N GLU A 146 30.16 31.92 21.92
CA GLU A 146 31.45 32.52 22.23
C GLU A 146 31.42 32.96 23.69
N ARG A 147 32.04 32.16 24.56
CA ARG A 147 32.32 32.56 25.94
C ARG A 147 33.33 33.70 25.84
N ARG A 148 32.84 34.94 25.87
CA ARG A 148 33.65 36.11 26.21
C ARG A 148 34.19 35.90 27.62
N PHE A 149 35.46 35.52 27.71
CA PHE A 149 36.25 35.72 28.91
C PHE A 149 36.71 37.17 28.86
N ASP A 150 36.02 38.04 29.61
CA ASP A 150 36.57 39.34 29.96
C ASP A 150 37.68 39.12 31.00
N VAL A 151 38.87 39.64 30.68
CA VAL A 151 40.07 39.70 31.54
C VAL A 151 40.03 40.98 32.36
#